data_AF-A0AAE0ZIE1-F1
#
_entry.id   AF-A0AAE0ZIE1-F1
#
_cell.length_a   1.000
_cell.length_b   1.000
_cell.length_c   1.000
_cell.angle_alpha   90.00
_cell.angle_beta   90.00
_cell.angle_gamma   90.00
#
_symmetry.space_group_name_H-M   'P 1'
#
loop_
_entity.id
_entity.type
_entity.pdbx_description
1 polymer ?
#
loop_
_entity_poly.entity_id
_entity_poly.type
_entity_poly.pdbx_seq_one_letter_code
_entity_poly.pdbx_strand_id
1 'polypeptide(L)'
;MGRRLFDTDVTLEDGLISDRSVVIATYALCGFSNLASMGVQLGGLGALAPSRKSDMSKIVVRAMIAGNVACFMTACIAGLFYNDDV
;
A
#
# COMPACT_ATOMS: atom_id res chain seq x y z
N MET A 1 -8.00 32.41 0.96
CA MET A 1 -7.10 31.52 1.74
C MET A 1 -7.90 30.33 2.28
N GLY A 2 -8.46 29.51 1.39
CA GLY A 2 -9.24 28.31 1.73
C GLY A 2 -8.45 27.10 1.27
N ARG A 3 -7.70 26.48 2.19
CA ARG A 3 -6.98 25.23 1.95
C ARG A 3 -8.02 24.13 1.74
N ARG A 4 -8.24 23.73 0.49
CA ARG A 4 -9.07 22.57 0.15
C ARG A 4 -8.32 21.31 0.56
N LEU A 5 -8.59 20.86 1.78
CA LEU A 5 -8.06 19.63 2.40
C LEU A 5 -8.37 18.34 1.61
N PHE A 6 -9.14 18.41 0.52
CA PHE A 6 -9.58 17.28 -0.31
C PHE A 6 -9.82 17.68 -1.78
N ASP A 7 -8.86 18.36 -2.42
CA ASP A 7 -8.94 18.55 -3.87
C ASP A 7 -8.57 17.23 -4.58
N THR A 8 -9.56 16.33 -4.68
CA THR A 8 -9.47 15.05 -5.42
C THR A 8 -9.74 15.23 -6.92
N ASP A 9 -9.99 16.47 -7.37
CA ASP A 9 -10.56 16.76 -8.69
C ASP A 9 -9.50 16.83 -9.80
N VAL A 10 -8.20 16.85 -9.46
CA VAL A 10 -7.11 16.91 -10.43
C VAL A 10 -6.05 15.84 -10.13
N THR A 11 -6.31 14.60 -10.55
CA THR A 11 -5.30 13.52 -10.55
C THR A 11 -4.46 13.51 -11.82
N LEU A 12 -4.98 14.11 -12.90
CA LEU A 12 -4.34 14.19 -14.22
C LEU A 12 -4.34 15.64 -14.71
N GLU A 13 -3.18 16.29 -14.71
CA GLU A 13 -2.93 17.51 -15.50
C GLU A 13 -2.24 17.10 -16.79
N ASP A 14 -2.82 17.40 -17.95
CA ASP A 14 -2.26 17.09 -19.27
C ASP A 14 -1.91 15.59 -19.51
N GLY A 15 -2.58 14.69 -18.80
CA GLY A 15 -2.33 13.24 -18.85
C GLY A 15 -1.16 12.77 -17.96
N LEU A 16 -0.58 13.67 -17.17
CA LEU A 16 0.46 13.39 -16.19
C LEU A 16 -0.15 13.35 -14.78
N ILE A 17 0.36 12.43 -13.95
CA ILE A 17 -0.02 12.31 -12.54
C ILE A 17 0.53 13.51 -11.77
N SER A 18 -0.33 14.21 -11.03
CA SER A 18 0.07 15.30 -10.12
C SER A 18 1.12 14.83 -9.10
N ASP A 19 2.09 15.68 -8.73
CA ASP A 19 3.16 15.35 -7.79
C ASP A 19 2.66 14.77 -6.46
N ARG A 20 1.55 15.30 -5.94
CA ARG A 20 0.85 14.75 -4.77
C ARG A 20 0.43 13.30 -4.98
N SER A 21 -0.11 12.99 -6.15
CA SER A 21 -0.56 11.64 -6.51
C SER A 21 0.62 10.68 -6.70
N VAL A 22 1.77 11.16 -7.18
CA VAL A 22 3.02 10.38 -7.24
C VAL A 22 3.46 9.94 -5.83
N VAL A 23 3.42 10.86 -4.85
CA VAL A 23 3.77 10.54 -3.46
C VAL A 23 2.82 9.49 -2.88
N ILE A 24 1.51 9.70 -3.03
CA ILE A 24 0.50 8.74 -2.55
C ILE A 24 0.71 7.36 -3.20
N ALA A 25 0.90 7.29 -4.52
CA ALA A 25 1.12 6.04 -5.24
C ALA A 25 2.39 5.33 -4.78
N THR A 26 3.46 6.08 -4.50
CA THR A 26 4.73 5.52 -4.00
C THR A 26 4.54 4.78 -2.68
N TYR A 27 3.84 5.38 -1.72
CA TYR A 27 3.55 4.73 -0.44
C TYR A 27 2.53 3.59 -0.57
N ALA A 28 1.57 3.70 -1.48
CA ALA A 28 0.60 2.65 -1.76
C ALA A 28 1.24 1.39 -2.36
N LEU A 29 2.27 1.57 -3.22
CA LEU A 29 2.96 0.48 -3.93
C LEU A 29 4.18 -0.09 -3.20
N CYS A 30 4.61 0.54 -2.10
CA CYS A 30 5.76 0.12 -1.30
C CYS A 30 5.64 -1.31 -0.70
N GLY A 31 4.45 -1.92 -0.71
CA GLY A 31 4.20 -3.21 -0.08
C GLY A 31 4.52 -4.45 -0.93
N PHE A 32 5.05 -5.50 -0.30
CA PHE A 32 5.16 -6.86 -0.87
C PHE A 32 3.82 -7.65 -0.82
N SER A 33 2.70 -6.95 -0.90
CA SER A 33 1.36 -7.48 -0.65
C SER A 33 0.67 -8.01 -1.93
N ASN A 34 1.43 -8.74 -2.75
CA ASN A 34 0.92 -9.42 -3.95
C ASN A 34 0.93 -10.96 -3.78
N LEU A 35 0.20 -11.67 -4.64
CA LEU A 35 0.05 -13.14 -4.57
C LEU A 35 1.38 -13.91 -4.67
N ALA A 36 2.29 -13.49 -5.54
CA ALA A 36 3.60 -14.15 -5.69
C ALA A 36 4.46 -13.97 -4.43
N SER A 37 4.52 -12.75 -3.90
CA SER A 37 5.24 -12.43 -2.67
C SER A 37 4.68 -13.14 -1.44
N MET A 38 3.37 -13.34 -1.37
CA MET A 38 2.73 -14.15 -0.33
C MET A 38 3.09 -15.63 -0.44
N GLY A 39 3.24 -16.16 -1.66
CA GLY A 39 3.75 -17.51 -1.91
C GLY A 39 5.19 -17.69 -1.42
N VAL A 40 6.06 -16.70 -1.67
CA VAL A 40 7.44 -16.68 -1.16
C VAL A 40 7.45 -16.63 0.37
N GLN A 41 6.62 -15.78 0.98
CA GLN A 41 6.51 -15.69 2.44
C GLN A 41 5.98 -16.98 3.06
N LEU A 42 4.96 -17.61 2.47
CA LEU A 42 4.44 -18.89 2.93
C LEU A 42 5.47 -20.02 2.76
N GLY A 43 6.27 -19.99 1.69
CA GLY A 43 7.38 -20.92 1.47
C GLY A 43 8.49 -20.77 2.51
N GLY A 44 8.95 -19.53 2.75
CA GLY A 44 10.00 -19.23 3.71
C GLY A 44 9.56 -19.48 5.16
N LEU A 45 8.44 -18.87 5.59
CA LEU A 45 7.90 -19.05 6.94
C LEU A 45 7.42 -20.49 7.19
N GLY A 46 6.86 -21.13 6.15
CA GLY A 46 6.46 -22.53 6.22
C GLY A 46 7.63 -23.50 6.36
N ALA A 47 8.82 -23.17 5.85
CA ALA A 47 10.03 -23.96 6.06
C ALA A 47 10.60 -23.77 7.49
N LEU A 48 10.47 -22.57 8.06
CA LEU A 48 10.89 -22.28 9.44
C LEU A 48 9.94 -22.88 10.50
N ALA A 49 8.64 -22.94 10.20
CA ALA A 49 7.61 -23.47 11.10
C ALA A 49 6.67 -24.45 10.36
N PRO A 50 7.14 -25.67 10.02
CA PRO A 50 6.39 -26.62 9.20
C PRO A 50 5.07 -27.07 9.81
N SER A 51 4.99 -27.16 11.15
CA SER A 51 3.74 -27.50 11.87
C SER A 51 2.65 -26.42 11.72
N ARG A 52 3.01 -25.18 11.37
CA ARG A 52 2.10 -24.02 11.27
C ARG A 52 1.76 -23.65 9.83
N LYS A 53 2.32 -24.35 8.84
CA LYS A 53 2.12 -24.07 7.41
C LYS A 53 0.64 -24.10 6.99
N SER A 54 -0.14 -25.05 7.53
CA SER A 54 -1.59 -25.15 7.28
C SER A 54 -2.37 -23.95 7.81
N ASP A 55 -1.97 -23.41 8.95
CA ASP A 55 -2.64 -22.23 9.52
C ASP A 55 -2.30 -20.97 8.74
N MET A 56 -1.03 -20.83 8.34
CA MET A 56 -0.56 -19.72 7.50
C MET A 56 -1.26 -19.72 6.13
N SER A 57 -1.43 -20.88 5.49
CA SER A 57 -2.10 -20.95 4.18
C SER A 57 -3.58 -20.60 4.25
N LYS A 58 -4.27 -20.87 5.36
CA LYS A 58 -5.67 -20.47 5.57
C LYS A 58 -5.85 -18.96 5.68
N ILE A 59 -4.87 -18.25 6.24
CA ILE A 59 -4.96 -16.80 6.48
C ILE A 59 -4.26 -15.96 5.41
N VAL A 60 -3.49 -16.56 4.50
CA VAL A 60 -2.60 -15.84 3.56
C VAL A 60 -3.32 -14.77 2.73
N VAL A 61 -4.54 -15.04 2.26
CA VAL A 61 -5.33 -14.07 1.49
C VAL A 61 -5.77 -12.90 2.36
N ARG A 62 -6.18 -13.18 3.61
CA ARG A 62 -6.53 -12.13 4.58
C ARG A 62 -5.31 -11.28 4.95
N ALA A 63 -4.16 -11.92 5.14
CA ALA A 63 -2.89 -11.25 5.40
C ALA A 63 -2.49 -10.33 4.23
N MET A 64 -2.71 -10.76 2.98
CA MET A 64 -2.48 -9.95 1.79
C MET A 64 -3.35 -8.69 1.75
N ILE A 65 -4.65 -8.83 2.01
CA ILE A 65 -5.56 -7.69 2.06
C ILE A 65 -5.16 -6.74 3.19
N ALA A 66 -4.86 -7.26 4.38
CA ALA A 66 -4.40 -6.45 5.51
C ALA A 66 -3.11 -5.69 5.19
N GLY A 67 -2.17 -6.31 4.49
CA GLY A 67 -0.93 -5.68 4.03
C GLY A 67 -1.18 -4.52 3.06
N ASN A 68 -2.07 -4.70 2.07
CA ASN A 68 -2.44 -3.62 1.14
C ASN A 68 -3.13 -2.46 1.87
N VAL A 69 -4.04 -2.76 2.82
CA VAL A 69 -4.70 -1.73 3.62
C VAL A 69 -3.69 -0.93 4.45
N ALA A 70 -2.67 -1.56 5.02
CA ALA A 70 -1.60 -0.87 5.74
C ALA A 70 -0.80 0.08 4.83
N CYS A 71 -0.47 -0.34 3.62
CA CYS A 71 0.17 0.51 2.62
C CYS A 71 -0.71 1.69 2.22
N PHE A 72 -2.00 1.47 1.98
CA PHE A 72 -2.95 2.54 1.65
C PHE A 72 -3.15 3.53 2.80
N MET A 73 -3.22 3.05 4.04
CA MET A 73 -3.30 3.92 5.21
C MET A 73 -2.06 4.82 5.31
N THR A 74 -0.87 4.27 5.04
CA THR A 74 0.38 5.03 5.00
C THR A 74 0.37 6.07 3.87
N ALA A 75 -0.16 5.70 2.70
CA ALA A 75 -0.32 6.61 1.57
C ALA A 75 -1.30 7.76 1.87
N CYS A 76 -2.40 7.49 2.57
CA CYS A 76 -3.34 8.53 3.02
C CYS A 76 -2.65 9.51 3.98
N ILE A 77 -1.88 9.00 4.94
CA ILE A 77 -1.12 9.83 5.87
C ILE A 77 -0.09 10.68 5.11
N ALA A 78 0.69 10.07 4.22
CA ALA A 78 1.66 10.80 3.39
C ALA A 78 1.00 11.90 2.55
N GLY A 79 -0.16 11.61 1.92
CA GLY A 79 -0.92 12.59 1.14
C GLY A 79 -1.61 13.68 1.97
N LEU A 80 -1.78 13.51 3.28
CA LEU A 80 -2.25 14.55 4.20
C LEU A 80 -1.10 15.47 4.65
N PHE A 81 0.10 14.90 4.83
CA PHE A 81 1.29 15.65 5.23
C PHE A 81 2.04 16.28 4.06
N TYR A 82 1.76 15.85 2.83
CA TYR A 82 2.26 16.47 1.61
C TYR A 82 1.62 17.86 1.45
N ASN A 83 2.40 18.90 1.73
CA ASN A 83 2.06 20.29 1.42
C ASN A 83 2.98 20.72 0.29
N ASP A 84 2.42 21.32 -0.77
CA ASP A 84 3.15 21.90 -1.91
C ASP A 84 4.02 23.13 -1.52
N ASP A 85 4.26 23.36 -0.23
CA ASP A 85 4.97 24.51 0.30
C ASP A 85 6.50 24.25 0.35
N VAL A 86 7.14 24.29 -0.83
CA VAL A 86 8.53 24.76 -1.01
C VAL A 86 8.53 25.84 -2.09
#